data_AF-A0A932QLB0-F1
#
_entry.id   AF-A0A932QLB0-F1
#
_cell.length_a   1.000
_cell.length_b   1.000
_cell.length_c   1.000
_cell.angle_alpha   90.00
_cell.angle_beta   90.00
_cell.angle_gamma   90.00
#
_symmetry.space_group_name_H-M   'P 1'
#
loop_
_entity.id
_entity.type
_entity.pdbx_description
1 polymer ?
#
loop_
_entity_poly.entity_id
_entity_poly.type
_entity_poly.pdbx_seq_one_letter_code
_entity_poly.pdbx_strand_id
1 'polypeptide(L)' 'MPTAREERFVLWFNELRNTDVKLVGGKNASLGEMYSLLAPKGVKIPNGFAVTAAAYF' A
#
# COMPACT_ATOMS: atom_id res chain seq x y z
N MET A 1 -0.36 17.18 -13.23
CA MET A 1 0.85 17.12 -12.39
C MET A 1 0.67 15.98 -11.40
N PRO A 2 1.67 15.12 -11.21
CA PRO A 2 1.61 14.09 -10.15
C PRO A 2 1.39 14.74 -8.79
N THR A 3 0.64 14.08 -7.92
CA THR A 3 0.51 14.50 -6.52
C THR A 3 1.75 14.10 -5.73
N ALA A 4 2.01 14.79 -4.62
CA ALA A 4 3.11 14.43 -3.72
C ALA A 4 3.05 12.95 -3.25
N ARG A 5 1.86 12.33 -3.22
CA ARG A 5 1.69 10.91 -2.90
C ARG A 5 2.17 10.00 -4.02
N GLU A 6 1.92 10.36 -5.28
CA GLU A 6 2.32 9.59 -6.46
C GLU A 6 3.84 9.60 -6.66
N GLU A 7 4.52 10.61 -6.11
CA GLU A 7 5.98 10.75 -6.13
C GLU A 7 6.68 10.05 -4.96
N ARG A 8 5.93 9.54 -3.96
CA ARG A 8 6.55 8.80 -2.84
C ARG A 8 7.07 7.46 -3.31
N PHE A 9 8.30 7.13 -2.93
CA PHE A 9 8.92 5.84 -3.23
C PHE A 9 8.46 4.69 -2.34
N VAL A 10 7.93 5.00 -1.15
CA VAL A 10 7.49 4.02 -0.17
C VAL A 10 6.13 4.42 0.40
N LEU A 11 5.26 3.43 0.58
CA LEU A 11 3.97 3.54 1.26
C LEU A 11 3.85 2.44 2.32
N TRP A 12 3.48 2.79 3.54
CA TRP A 12 3.21 1.81 4.60
C TRP A 12 1.87 1.11 4.39
N PHE A 13 1.71 -0.13 4.86
CA PHE A 13 0.48 -0.90 4.64
C PHE A 13 -0.79 -0.23 5.19
N ASN A 14 -0.71 0.55 6.27
CA ASN A 14 -1.84 1.33 6.78
C ASN A 14 -2.25 2.51 5.88
N GLU A 15 -1.36 2.96 4.99
CA GLU A 15 -1.63 4.03 4.02
C GLU A 15 -2.24 3.51 2.71
N LEU A 16 -2.08 2.20 2.46
CA LEU A 16 -2.53 1.55 1.23
C LEU A 16 -4.02 1.22 1.26
N ARG A 17 -4.66 1.34 0.11
CA ARG A 17 -6.04 0.94 -0.17
C ARG A 17 -6.10 0.08 -1.41
N ASN A 18 -7.20 -0.66 -1.58
CA ASN A 18 -7.43 -1.43 -2.81
C ASN A 18 -7.46 -0.56 -4.08
N THR A 19 -7.61 0.76 -3.98
CA THR A 19 -7.54 1.70 -5.12
C THR A 19 -6.11 2.04 -5.55
N ASP A 20 -5.09 1.71 -4.77
CA ASP A 20 -3.69 2.07 -5.02
C ASP A 20 -2.96 1.11 -5.98
N VAL A 21 -3.69 0.27 -6.73
CA VAL A 21 -3.13 -0.72 -7.67
C VAL A 21 -2.12 -0.11 -8.64
N LYS A 22 -2.38 1.10 -9.13
CA LYS A 22 -1.47 1.81 -10.05
C LYS A 22 -0.15 2.22 -9.40
N LEU A 23 -0.13 2.42 -8.09
CA LEU A 23 1.06 2.86 -7.34
C LEU A 23 1.91 1.69 -6.89
N VAL A 24 1.32 0.58 -6.47
CA VAL A 24 2.04 -0.50 -5.78
C VAL A 24 1.74 -1.90 -6.30
N GLY A 25 0.88 -2.02 -7.33
CA GLY A 25 0.40 -3.30 -7.85
C GLY A 25 -0.69 -3.94 -6.98
N GLY A 26 -1.39 -4.93 -7.56
CA GLY A 26 -2.58 -5.53 -6.94
C GLY A 26 -2.31 -6.27 -5.63
N LYS A 27 -1.14 -6.92 -5.49
CA LYS A 27 -0.78 -7.65 -4.27
C LYS A 27 -0.62 -6.71 -3.06
N ASN A 28 0.12 -5.62 -3.24
CA ASN A 28 0.37 -4.65 -2.18
C ASN A 28 -0.90 -3.87 -1.82
N ALA A 29 -1.71 -3.49 -2.82
CA ALA A 29 -3.02 -2.87 -2.58
C ALA A 29 -3.94 -3.78 -1.75
N SER A 30 -4.00 -5.07 -2.08
CA SER A 30 -4.76 -6.07 -1.33
C SER A 30 -4.21 -6.28 0.09
N LEU A 31 -2.88 -6.36 0.27
CA LEU A 31 -2.25 -6.46 1.59
C LEU A 31 -2.56 -5.25 2.47
N GLY A 32 -2.53 -4.04 1.91
CA GLY A 32 -2.91 -2.82 2.62
C GLY A 32 -4.36 -2.81 3.08
N GLU A 33 -5.27 -3.26 2.21
CA GLU A 33 -6.70 -3.41 2.53
C GLU A 33 -6.92 -4.43 3.65
N MET A 34 -6.28 -5.60 3.54
CA MET A 34 -6.34 -6.63 4.57
C MET A 34 -5.76 -6.12 5.89
N TYR A 35 -4.59 -5.47 5.86
CA TYR A 35 -3.94 -4.92 7.05
C TYR A 35 -4.86 -3.91 7.74
N SER A 36 -5.43 -2.98 6.98
CA SER A 36 -6.29 -1.92 7.52
C SER A 36 -7.63 -2.44 8.08
N LEU A 37 -8.24 -3.45 7.43
CA LEU A 37 -9.58 -3.93 7.81
C LEU A 37 -9.59 -5.14 8.74
N LEU A 38 -8.58 -6.01 8.67
CA LEU A 38 -8.58 -7.31 9.34
C LEU A 38 -7.61 -7.35 10.53
N ALA A 39 -6.53 -6.58 10.52
CA ALA A 39 -5.64 -6.52 11.69
C ALA A 39 -6.37 -6.02 12.96
N PRO A 40 -7.25 -5.00 12.91
CA PRO A 40 -8.06 -4.60 14.07
C PRO A 40 -9.05 -5.69 14.53
N LYS A 41 -9.38 -6.66 13.66
CA LYS A 41 -10.26 -7.79 13.95
C LYS A 41 -9.50 -9.02 14.45
N GLY A 42 -8.19 -8.90 14.72
CA GLY A 42 -7.35 -9.96 15.25
C GLY A 42 -6.75 -10.89 14.19
N VAL A 43 -6.93 -10.62 12.90
CA VAL A 43 -6.24 -11.38 11.85
C VAL A 43 -4.77 -10.97 11.83
N LYS A 44 -3.87 -11.95 11.99
CA LYS A 44 -2.42 -11.70 12.04
C LYS A 44 -1.87 -11.43 10.65
N ILE A 45 -1.68 -10.15 10.33
CA ILE A 45 -1.08 -9.69 9.09
C ILE A 45 0.23 -8.98 9.47
N PRO A 46 1.39 -9.44 8.97
CA PRO A 46 2.65 -8.75 9.20
C PRO A 46 2.58 -7.30 8.71
N ASN A 47 3.06 -6.37 9.52
CA ASN A 47 3.22 -4.99 9.08
C ASN A 47 4.41 -4.87 8.10
N GLY A 48 4.39 -3.84 7.28
CA GLY A 48 5.41 -3.61 6.26
C GLY A 48 5.10 -2.40 5.39
N PHE A 49 5.82 -2.32 4.28
CA PHE A 49 5.69 -1.25 3.31
C PHE A 49 5.79 -1.81 1.88
N ALA A 50 5.30 -1.03 0.92
CA ALA A 50 5.43 -1.29 -0.50
C ALA A 50 6.31 -0.22 -1.15
N VAL A 51 7.21 -0.67 -2.03
CA VAL A 51 7.91 0.21 -2.97
C VAL A 51 6.94 0.57 -4.10
N THR A 52 6.84 1.85 -4.45
CA THR A 52 5.92 2.32 -5.48
C THR A 52 6.53 2.19 -6.88
N ALA A 53 5.69 2.26 -7.91
CA ALA A 53 6.12 2.31 -9.29
C ALA A 53 7.05 3.50 -9.58
N ALA A 54 6.86 4.63 -8.88
CA ALA A 54 7.72 5.80 -9.02
C ALA A 54 9.16 5.57 -8.53
N ALA A 55 9.40 4.57 -7.69
CA ALA A 55 10.75 4.21 -7.26
C ALA A 55 11.46 3.26 -8.24
N TYR A 56 10.73 2.67 -9.19
CA TYR A 56 11.28 1.73 -10.16
C TYR A 56 11.77 2.43 -11.43
N PHE A 57 11.11 3.51 -11.83
CA PHE A 57 11.43 4.31 -13.02
C PHE A 57 12.17 5.59 -12.64
#